data_AF-I8ZAJ1-F1
#
_entry.id   AF-I8ZAJ1-F1
#
_cell.length_a   1.000
_cell.length_b   1.000
_cell.length_c   1.000
_cell.angle_alpha   90.00
_cell.angle_beta   90.00
_cell.angle_gamma   90.00
#
_symmetry.space_group_name_H-M   'P 1'
#
loop_
_entity.id
_entity.type
_entity.pdbx_description
1 polymer ?
#
loop_
_entity_poly.entity_id
_entity_poly.type
_entity_poly.pdbx_seq_one_letter_code
_entity_poly.pdbx_strand_id
1 'polypeptide(L)' 'MKKIFIFLGLMFVMLSSTYAQKGRQAIGFGLSYGTEIESAGLGIKYQYNITNPLRIEPSFNYFFENDNVSMLD' A
#
# COMPACT_ATOMS: atom_id res chain seq x y z
N MET A 1 14.69 -2.35 32.02
CA MET A 1 13.88 -1.43 31.20
C MET A 1 14.52 -1.15 29.84
N LYS A 2 15.61 -0.37 29.72
CA LYS A 2 16.20 0.02 28.41
C LYS A 2 16.62 -1.15 27.49
N LYS A 3 17.11 -2.27 28.05
CA LYS A 3 17.50 -3.48 27.30
C LYS A 3 16.33 -4.17 26.58
N ILE A 4 15.11 -4.06 27.14
CA ILE A 4 13.89 -4.64 26.54
C ILE A 4 13.50 -3.86 25.29
N PHE A 5 13.58 -2.52 25.33
CA PHE A 5 13.29 -1.69 24.15
C PHE A 5 14.29 -1.91 23.01
N ILE A 6 15.57 -2.11 23.33
CA ILE A 6 16.61 -2.43 22.32
C ILE A 6 16.33 -3.81 21.69
N PHE A 7 15.98 -4.80 22.51
CA PHE A 7 15.65 -6.15 22.02
C PHE A 7 14.39 -6.13 21.14
N LEU A 8 13.37 -5.37 21.54
CA LEU A 8 12.13 -5.20 20.78
C LEU A 8 12.39 -4.49 19.44
N GLY A 9 13.24 -3.46 19.44
CA GLY A 9 13.66 -2.78 18.21
C GLY A 9 14.43 -3.70 17.26
N LEU A 10 15.33 -4.54 17.79
CA LEU A 10 16.05 -5.54 17.00
C LEU A 10 15.11 -6.60 16.39
N MET A 11 14.11 -7.06 17.13
CA MET A 11 13.09 -7.98 16.59
C MET A 11 12.31 -7.35 15.43
N PHE A 12 11.97 -6.07 15.52
CA PHE A 12 11.27 -5.36 14.44
C PHE A 12 12.11 -5.25 13.16
N VAL A 13 13.44 -5.06 13.28
CA VAL A 13 14.34 -5.01 12.12
C VAL A 13 14.41 -6.36 11.41
N MET A 14 14.45 -7.47 12.15
CA MET A 14 14.54 -8.83 11.57
C MET A 14 13.29 -9.25 10.78
N LEU A 15 12.13 -8.67 11.08
CA LEU A 15 10.86 -8.94 10.37
C LEU A 15 10.78 -8.28 8.98
N SER A 16 11.73 -7.40 8.63
CA SER A 16 11.67 -6.57 7.40
C SER A 16 12.26 -7.22 6.13
N SER A 17 12.67 -8.48 6.18
CA SER A 17 13.30 -9.19 5.05
C SER A 17 12.26 -9.64 4.00
N THR A 18 11.72 -8.69 3.24
CA THR A 18 10.81 -8.95 2.13
C THR A 18 11.59 -9.23 0.84
N TYR A 19 12.03 -10.48 0.66
CA TYR A 19 12.62 -10.90 -0.61
C TYR A 19 11.53 -11.09 -1.68
N ALA A 20 11.76 -10.55 -2.89
CA ALA A 20 10.90 -10.78 -4.06
C ALA A 20 11.05 -12.24 -4.55
N GLN A 21 10.35 -13.16 -3.89
CA GLN A 21 10.34 -14.58 -4.23
C GLN A 21 9.19 -14.90 -5.19
N LYS A 22 9.47 -15.79 -6.15
CA LYS A 22 8.46 -16.37 -7.04
C LYS A 22 7.25 -16.89 -6.25
N GLY A 23 6.05 -16.61 -6.75
CA GLY A 23 4.79 -17.04 -6.17
C GLY A 23 4.30 -16.19 -5.00
N ARG A 24 5.10 -15.23 -4.51
CA ARG A 24 4.66 -14.35 -3.43
C ARG A 24 3.58 -13.39 -3.93
N GLN A 25 2.54 -13.27 -3.12
CA GLN A 25 1.36 -12.47 -3.37
C GLN A 25 1.25 -11.36 -2.32
N ALA A 26 0.77 -10.19 -2.71
CA ALA A 26 0.42 -9.12 -1.78
C ALA A 26 -0.84 -8.39 -2.26
N ILE A 27 -1.65 -7.95 -1.31
CA ILE A 27 -2.79 -7.06 -1.56
C ILE A 27 -2.49 -5.75 -0.83
N GLY A 28 -2.62 -4.63 -1.53
CA GLY A 28 -2.45 -3.29 -0.99
C GLY A 28 -3.73 -2.48 -1.14
N PHE A 29 -4.01 -1.66 -0.14
CA PHE A 29 -5.07 -0.65 -0.16
C PHE A 29 -4.40 0.72 -0.09
N GLY A 30 -4.93 1.70 -0.83
CA GLY A 30 -4.37 3.05 -0.92
C GLY A 30 -5.44 4.12 -0.89
N LEU A 31 -5.07 5.28 -0.37
CA LEU A 31 -5.81 6.52 -0.52
C LEU A 31 -5.07 7.40 -1.53
N SER A 32 -5.80 8.01 -2.45
CA SER A 32 -5.24 8.92 -3.47
C SER A 32 -6.00 10.23 -3.47
N TYR A 33 -5.35 11.31 -3.90
CA TYR A 33 -6.00 12.60 -4.16
C TYR A 33 -5.60 13.05 -5.56
N GLY A 34 -6.58 13.17 -6.45
CA GLY A 34 -6.37 13.63 -7.81
C GLY A 34 -6.41 15.15 -7.84
N THR A 35 -5.26 15.80 -8.04
CA THR A 35 -5.16 17.26 -8.03
C THR A 35 -5.92 17.92 -9.18
N GLU A 36 -6.07 17.23 -10.32
CA GLU A 36 -6.77 17.76 -11.51
C GLU A 36 -8.29 17.62 -11.43
N ILE A 37 -8.78 16.62 -10.68
CA ILE A 37 -10.21 16.33 -10.47
C ILE A 37 -10.69 16.72 -9.07
N GLU A 38 -9.79 17.33 -8.29
CA GLU A 38 -9.95 17.74 -6.89
C GLU A 38 -10.61 16.68 -5.98
N SER A 39 -10.38 15.41 -6.27
CA SER A 39 -11.13 14.34 -5.64
C SER A 39 -10.25 13.36 -4.88
N ALA A 40 -10.77 12.91 -3.73
CA ALA A 40 -10.24 11.75 -3.03
C ALA A 40 -10.53 10.47 -3.82
N GLY A 41 -9.69 9.46 -3.63
CA GLY A 41 -9.83 8.16 -4.26
C GLY A 41 -9.36 7.02 -3.37
N LEU A 42 -9.89 5.84 -3.67
CA LEU A 42 -9.51 4.57 -3.07
C LEU A 42 -8.86 3.70 -4.13
N GLY A 43 -7.74 3.09 -3.76
CA GLY A 43 -7.00 2.17 -4.60
C GLY A 43 -6.96 0.78 -3.98
N ILE A 44 -7.12 -0.24 -4.81
CA ILE A 44 -6.74 -1.61 -4.50
C ILE A 44 -5.69 -2.07 -5.49
N LYS A 45 -4.65 -2.73 -4.99
CA LYS A 45 -3.58 -3.32 -5.78
C LYS A 45 -3.40 -4.77 -5.41
N TYR A 46 -3.25 -5.63 -6.41
CA TYR A 46 -2.81 -7.00 -6.22
C TYR A 46 -1.44 -7.16 -6.86
N GLN A 47 -0.55 -7.86 -6.19
CA GLN A 47 0.80 -8.14 -6.65
C GLN A 47 1.02 -9.64 -6.69
N TYR A 48 1.54 -10.15 -7.81
CA TYR A 48 1.95 -11.54 -7.97
C TYR A 48 3.35 -11.62 -8.59
N ASN A 49 4.28 -12.27 -7.90
CA ASN A 49 5.63 -12.51 -8.41
C ASN A 49 5.63 -13.75 -9.33
N ILE A 50 5.68 -13.55 -10.64
CA ILE A 50 5.74 -14.64 -11.64
C ILE A 50 7.07 -15.40 -11.54
N THR A 51 8.17 -14.67 -11.33
CA THR A 51 9.50 -15.19 -11.04
C THR A 51 10.14 -14.35 -9.93
N ASN A 52 11.40 -14.62 -9.58
CA ASN A 52 12.12 -13.77 -8.62
C ASN A 52 12.29 -12.32 -9.12
N PRO A 53 12.67 -12.05 -10.39
CA PRO A 53 12.75 -10.68 -10.90
C PRO A 53 11.46 -10.14 -11.53
N LEU A 54 10.54 -11.00 -12.00
CA LEU A 54 9.34 -10.57 -12.72
C LEU A 54 8.09 -10.62 -11.83
N ARG A 55 7.34 -9.52 -11.86
CA ARG A 55 6.12 -9.32 -11.07
C ARG A 55 5.04 -8.67 -11.94
N ILE A 56 3.80 -9.06 -11.72
CA ILE A 56 2.62 -8.39 -12.26
C ILE A 56 1.83 -7.74 -11.14
N GLU A 57 1.36 -6.52 -11.37
CA GLU A 57 0.65 -5.72 -10.37
C GLU A 57 -0.60 -5.03 -10.96
N PRO A 58 -1.71 -5.74 -11.19
CA PRO A 58 -2.95 -5.08 -11.53
C PRO A 58 -3.42 -4.19 -10.37
N SER A 59 -3.89 -2.99 -10.70
CA SER A 59 -4.46 -2.04 -9.74
C SER A 59 -5.72 -1.41 -10.28
N PHE A 60 -6.68 -1.20 -9.39
CA PHE A 60 -7.89 -0.45 -9.64
C PHE A 60 -7.93 0.74 -8.69
N ASN A 61 -8.11 1.94 -9.26
CA ASN A 61 -8.30 3.16 -8.50
C ASN A 61 -9.66 3.74 -8.85
N TYR A 62 -10.45 4.04 -7.83
CA TYR A 62 -11.73 4.72 -7.94
C TYR A 62 -11.58 6.10 -7.30
N PHE A 63 -11.82 7.14 -8.07
CA PHE A 63 -11.90 8.50 -7.55
C PHE A 63 -13.38 8.83 -7.37
N PHE A 64 -13.71 9.44 -6.23
CA PHE A 64 -15.06 9.90 -6.00
C PHE A 64 -15.39 11.03 -6.98
N GLU A 65 -16.64 11.15 -7.39
CA GLU A 65 -17.02 12.29 -8.22
C GLU A 65 -17.09 13.52 -7.30
N ASN A 66 -16.30 14.55 -7.62
CA ASN A 66 -16.38 15.81 -6.90
C ASN A 66 -17.48 16.65 -7.56
N ASP A 67 -18.72 16.21 -7.39
CA ASP A 67 -19.85 17.11 -7.57
C ASP A 67 -19.64 18.23 -6.55
N ASN A 68 -19.65 19.48 -6.98
CA ASN A 68 -19.51 20.70 -6.17
C ASN A 68 -20.62 20.86 -5.12
N VAL A 69 -20.98 19.81 -4.39
CA VAL A 69 -21.85 19.82 -3.23
C VAL A 69 -20.92 19.90 -2.04
N SER A 70 -20.82 21.11 -1.50
CA SER A 70 -20.20 21.41 -0.22
C SER A 70 -20.33 20.24 0.75
N MET A 71 -19.24 19.51 1.01
CA MET A 71 -19.20 18.52 2.08
C MET A 71 -19.18 19.17 3.47
N LEU A 72 -19.32 20.51 3.52
CA LEU A 72 -19.29 21.36 4.71
C LEU A 72 -20.45 22.36 4.67
N ASP A 73 -21.67 21.90 4.39
CA ASP A 73 -22.90 22.60 4.77
C ASP A 73 -23.77 21.66 5.62
#